data_AF-A0A4P8SNS2-F1
#
_entry.id   AF-A0A4P8SNS2-F1
#
_cell.length_a   1.000
_cell.length_b   1.000
_cell.length_c   1.000
_cell.angle_alpha   90.00
_cell.angle_beta   90.00
_cell.angle_gamma   90.00
#
_symmetry.space_group_name_H-M   'P 1'
#
loop_
_entity.id
_entity.type
_entity.pdbx_description
1 polymer ?
#
loop_
_entity_poly.entity_id
_entity_poly.type
_entity_poly.pdbx_seq_one_letter_code
_entity_poly.pdbx_strand_id
1 'polypeptide(L)'
;MKRLITMLACFYSINAFSGDPGGISLYVKPLASAIDYKYVIDGFFRNYYGVDNANTPTCNSNDYTPFIDNVYLNSNVKGIDNQDLLQAIHSRDSRMKIAKVLSEFKDDRVSGFDGIMFYELKNDEVIIYTFDSKDFIAIYTTKVKVEDLISKKILGETICKSISSKILPPAP
;
A
#
# COMPACT_ATOMS: atom_id res chain seq x y z
N MET A 1 23.43 -51.04 38.40
CA MET A 1 22.25 -51.41 37.59
C MET A 1 21.47 -50.12 37.35
N LYS A 2 21.43 -49.60 36.11
CA LYS A 2 20.27 -49.68 35.18
C LYS A 2 18.94 -49.41 35.92
N ARG A 3 18.04 -48.49 35.56
CA ARG A 3 17.70 -47.80 34.30
C ARG A 3 16.49 -46.89 34.67
N LEU A 4 16.47 -45.62 34.27
CA LEU A 4 15.65 -45.04 33.19
C LEU A 4 14.27 -44.46 33.64
N ILE A 5 13.95 -43.26 33.10
CA ILE A 5 12.60 -42.74 32.75
C ILE A 5 11.83 -42.12 33.94
N THR A 6 11.30 -40.88 33.92
CA THR A 6 10.79 -40.06 32.81
C THR A 6 10.90 -38.59 33.20
N MET A 7 11.63 -37.80 32.42
CA MET A 7 11.53 -36.34 32.44
C MET A 7 10.33 -36.00 31.54
N LEU A 8 9.16 -35.78 32.13
CA LEU A 8 7.96 -35.38 31.39
C LEU A 8 8.08 -33.89 31.07
N ALA A 9 8.84 -33.58 30.03
CA ALA A 9 8.86 -32.26 29.42
C ALA A 9 7.54 -32.05 28.69
N CYS A 10 6.60 -31.36 29.34
CA CYS A 10 5.42 -30.81 28.67
C CYS A 10 5.90 -29.72 27.69
N PHE A 11 6.17 -30.12 26.45
CA PHE A 11 6.16 -29.20 25.33
C PHE A 11 4.72 -28.71 25.16
N TYR A 12 4.39 -27.61 25.82
CA TYR A 12 3.29 -26.76 25.39
C TYR A 12 3.66 -26.24 24.00
N SER A 13 3.26 -26.98 22.97
CA SER A 13 3.15 -26.46 21.62
C SER A 13 2.10 -25.36 21.67
N ILE A 14 2.56 -24.13 21.89
CA ILE A 14 1.85 -22.93 21.47
C ILE A 14 1.57 -23.15 19.99
N ASN A 15 0.30 -23.40 19.67
CA ASN A 15 -0.19 -23.33 18.31
C ASN A 15 0.01 -21.89 17.86
N ALA A 16 1.19 -21.59 17.33
CA ALA A 16 1.40 -20.44 16.48
C ALA A 16 0.53 -20.71 15.25
N PHE A 17 -0.71 -20.24 15.29
CA PHE A 17 -1.45 -19.97 14.06
C PHE A 17 -0.62 -18.92 13.34
N SER A 18 0.27 -19.37 12.46
CA SER A 18 0.83 -18.51 11.44
C SER A 18 -0.35 -18.06 10.59
N GLY A 19 -0.92 -16.90 10.93
CA GLY A 19 -1.73 -16.18 9.97
C GLY A 19 -0.86 -15.99 8.74
N ASP A 20 -1.42 -16.25 7.56
CA ASP A 20 -0.77 -15.81 6.34
C ASP A 20 -0.66 -14.28 6.46
N PRO A 21 0.53 -13.67 6.38
CA PRO A 21 0.63 -12.22 6.40
C PRO A 21 -0.25 -11.70 5.27
N GLY A 22 -1.36 -11.05 5.63
CA GLY A 22 -2.30 -10.49 4.67
C GLY A 22 -1.59 -9.52 3.73
N GLY A 23 -2.15 -9.31 2.55
CA GLY A 23 -1.66 -8.30 1.62
C GLY A 23 -1.88 -6.88 2.13
N ILE A 24 -1.22 -5.95 1.45
CA ILE A 24 -1.26 -4.52 1.72
C ILE A 24 -2.71 -4.01 1.57
N SER A 25 -3.16 -3.26 2.57
CA SER A 25 -4.36 -2.43 2.50
C SER A 25 -3.99 -0.99 2.14
N LEU A 26 -4.28 -0.59 0.90
CA LEU A 26 -3.84 0.67 0.31
C LEU A 26 -5.00 1.66 0.14
N TYR A 27 -4.82 2.87 0.64
CA TYR A 27 -5.68 4.00 0.30
C TYR A 27 -5.13 4.75 -0.91
N VAL A 28 -5.95 4.97 -1.94
CA VAL A 28 -5.54 5.64 -3.19
C VAL A 28 -6.39 6.88 -3.43
N LYS A 29 -5.74 8.03 -3.63
CA LYS A 29 -6.47 9.31 -3.81
C LYS A 29 -5.83 10.26 -4.82
N PRO A 30 -6.57 10.74 -5.84
CA PRO A 30 -6.12 11.87 -6.65
C PRO A 30 -6.13 13.16 -5.84
N LEU A 31 -5.12 14.02 -6.05
CA LEU A 31 -5.24 15.45 -5.76
C LEU A 31 -6.08 16.13 -6.85
N ALA A 32 -6.59 17.33 -6.54
CA ALA A 32 -7.47 18.07 -7.44
C ALA A 32 -6.89 18.27 -8.85
N SER A 33 -5.57 18.46 -8.98
CA SER A 33 -4.89 18.63 -10.26
C SER A 33 -4.87 17.37 -11.14
N ALA A 34 -5.06 16.18 -10.57
CA ALA A 34 -5.03 14.91 -11.30
C ALA A 34 -6.38 14.20 -11.37
N ILE A 35 -7.48 14.90 -11.05
CA ILE A 35 -8.81 14.28 -10.97
C ILE A 35 -9.25 13.64 -12.30
N ASP A 36 -8.86 14.23 -13.43
CA ASP A 36 -9.18 13.73 -14.77
C ASP A 36 -8.51 12.38 -15.08
N TYR A 37 -7.40 12.06 -14.42
CA TYR A 37 -6.68 10.78 -14.56
C TYR A 37 -7.16 9.71 -13.60
N LYS A 38 -8.09 10.05 -12.69
CA LYS A 38 -8.59 9.12 -11.68
C LYS A 38 -9.14 7.85 -12.32
N TYR A 39 -9.93 7.98 -13.39
CA TYR A 39 -10.55 6.84 -14.05
C TYR A 39 -9.52 5.84 -14.60
N VAL A 40 -8.40 6.35 -15.14
CA VAL A 40 -7.32 5.51 -15.68
C VAL A 40 -6.61 4.75 -14.56
N ILE A 41 -6.24 5.44 -13.48
CA ILE A 41 -5.53 4.84 -12.34
C ILE A 41 -6.45 3.87 -11.58
N ASP A 42 -7.70 4.25 -11.32
CA ASP A 42 -8.70 3.37 -10.73
C ASP A 42 -8.93 2.10 -11.57
N GLY A 43 -9.08 2.28 -12.89
CA GLY A 43 -9.24 1.18 -13.83
C GLY A 43 -8.04 0.24 -13.82
N PHE A 44 -6.83 0.79 -13.68
CA PHE A 44 -5.62 0.00 -13.55
C PHE A 44 -5.66 -0.89 -12.31
N PHE A 45 -5.96 -0.34 -11.12
CA PHE A 45 -6.07 -1.14 -9.90
C PHE A 45 -7.12 -2.23 -10.00
N ARG A 46 -8.31 -1.91 -10.53
CA ARG A 46 -9.41 -2.87 -10.66
C ARG A 46 -9.09 -4.04 -11.60
N ASN A 47 -8.28 -3.81 -12.62
CA ASN A 47 -7.96 -4.82 -13.62
C ASN A 47 -6.76 -5.68 -13.25
N TYR A 48 -5.81 -5.12 -12.48
CA TYR A 48 -4.49 -5.75 -12.29
C TYR A 48 -4.10 -6.02 -10.85
N TYR A 49 -4.76 -5.43 -9.84
CA TYR A 49 -4.49 -5.74 -8.44
C TYR A 49 -5.66 -6.47 -7.80
N GLY A 50 -5.38 -7.22 -6.74
CA GLY A 50 -6.32 -8.08 -6.03
C GLY A 50 -5.74 -9.47 -5.80
N VAL A 51 -6.37 -10.20 -4.87
CA VAL A 51 -5.97 -11.55 -4.44
C VAL A 51 -5.82 -12.47 -5.66
N ASP A 52 -4.67 -13.15 -5.74
CA ASP A 52 -4.33 -14.14 -6.78
C ASP A 52 -4.45 -13.65 -8.24
N ASN A 53 -4.30 -12.35 -8.49
CA ASN A 53 -4.33 -11.83 -9.85
C ASN A 53 -2.98 -12.07 -10.57
N ALA A 54 -2.93 -13.09 -11.43
CA ALA A 54 -1.75 -13.43 -12.23
C ALA A 54 -1.29 -12.31 -13.19
N ASN A 55 -2.12 -11.29 -13.44
CA ASN A 55 -1.77 -10.15 -14.28
C ASN A 55 -1.19 -8.96 -13.50
N THR A 56 -0.99 -9.10 -12.18
CA THR A 56 -0.37 -8.07 -11.33
C THR A 56 0.98 -7.65 -11.92
N PRO A 57 1.23 -6.35 -12.11
CA PRO A 57 2.48 -5.89 -12.68
C PRO A 57 3.64 -6.09 -11.71
N THR A 58 4.78 -6.49 -12.25
CA THR A 58 6.04 -6.63 -11.51
C THR A 58 6.86 -5.34 -11.63
N CYS A 59 7.60 -4.97 -10.57
CA CYS A 59 8.43 -3.77 -10.55
C CYS A 59 9.62 -3.88 -11.51
N ASN A 60 10.17 -5.09 -11.58
CA ASN A 60 11.12 -5.60 -12.56
C ASN A 60 10.92 -7.13 -12.64
N SER A 61 11.56 -7.83 -13.59
CA SER A 61 11.37 -9.28 -13.77
C SER A 61 11.82 -10.15 -12.59
N ASN A 62 12.58 -9.59 -11.64
CA ASN A 62 13.23 -10.31 -10.54
C ASN A 62 12.81 -9.79 -9.14
N ASP A 63 11.89 -8.81 -9.06
CA ASP A 63 11.53 -8.13 -7.82
C ASP A 63 10.34 -8.79 -7.13
N TYR A 64 10.30 -8.63 -5.81
CA TYR A 64 9.10 -8.89 -5.03
C TYR A 64 7.95 -8.01 -5.55
N THR A 65 6.88 -8.69 -5.98
CA THR A 65 5.63 -8.03 -6.36
C THR A 65 4.85 -7.75 -5.08
N PRO A 66 4.51 -6.48 -4.79
CA PRO A 66 3.73 -6.16 -3.60
C PRO A 66 2.37 -6.82 -3.71
N PHE A 67 2.03 -7.66 -2.73
CA PHE A 67 0.71 -8.27 -2.63
C PHE A 67 -0.25 -7.24 -2.05
N ILE A 68 -1.22 -6.76 -2.84
CA ILE A 68 -2.19 -5.75 -2.43
C ILE A 68 -3.57 -6.38 -2.43
N ASP A 69 -4.11 -6.60 -1.22
CA ASP A 69 -5.41 -7.27 -1.04
C ASP A 69 -6.56 -6.29 -1.17
N ASN A 70 -6.39 -5.11 -0.57
CA ASN A 70 -7.46 -4.14 -0.41
C ASN A 70 -7.04 -2.80 -1.00
N VAL A 71 -7.76 -2.32 -2.00
CA VAL A 71 -7.53 -1.00 -2.60
C VAL A 71 -8.76 -0.11 -2.45
N TYR A 72 -8.58 1.03 -1.81
CA TYR A 72 -9.65 1.99 -1.53
C TYR A 72 -9.52 3.16 -2.49
N LEU A 73 -10.24 3.09 -3.61
CA LEU A 73 -10.17 4.06 -4.70
C LEU A 73 -11.15 5.24 -4.55
N ASN A 74 -12.30 5.02 -3.91
CA ASN A 74 -13.40 5.99 -3.82
C ASN A 74 -13.82 6.30 -2.38
N SER A 75 -13.10 5.75 -1.41
CA SER A 75 -13.47 5.88 -0.01
C SER A 75 -13.16 7.28 0.49
N ASN A 76 -14.13 7.90 1.16
CA ASN A 76 -13.90 9.17 1.83
C ASN A 76 -13.42 8.91 3.26
N VAL A 77 -12.11 8.80 3.45
CA VAL A 77 -11.51 8.67 4.78
C VAL A 77 -11.55 10.04 5.47
N LYS A 78 -12.43 10.19 6.46
CA LYS A 78 -12.59 11.43 7.23
C LYS A 78 -11.25 11.86 7.85
N GLY A 79 -10.90 13.12 7.71
CA GLY A 79 -9.63 13.66 8.23
C GLY A 79 -8.44 13.55 7.27
N ILE A 80 -8.67 13.14 6.01
CA ILE A 80 -7.69 13.20 4.91
C ILE A 80 -8.31 13.90 3.70
N ASP A 81 -8.09 15.21 3.60
CA ASP A 81 -8.48 16.02 2.44
C ASP A 81 -7.30 16.39 1.53
N ASN A 82 -7.57 17.16 0.47
CA ASN A 82 -6.53 17.58 -0.49
C ASN A 82 -5.47 18.49 0.15
N GLN A 83 -5.85 19.34 1.11
CA GLN A 83 -4.92 20.22 1.79
C GLN A 83 -3.99 19.42 2.72
N ASP A 84 -4.53 18.44 3.44
CA ASP A 84 -3.73 17.52 4.26
C ASP A 84 -2.68 16.81 3.39
N LEU A 85 -3.09 16.27 2.25
CA LEU A 85 -2.21 15.56 1.31
C LEU A 85 -1.14 16.46 0.69
N LEU A 86 -1.49 17.68 0.29
CA LEU A 86 -0.51 18.66 -0.21
C LEU A 86 0.53 19.01 0.85
N GLN A 87 0.11 19.18 2.10
CA GLN A 87 1.04 19.42 3.21
C GLN A 87 1.92 18.21 3.49
N ALA A 88 1.39 17.00 3.35
CA ALA A 88 2.10 15.74 3.59
C ALA A 88 3.31 15.55 2.66
N ILE A 89 3.32 16.19 1.49
CA ILE A 89 4.50 16.19 0.59
C ILE A 89 5.72 16.81 1.29
N HIS A 90 5.50 17.82 2.13
CA HIS A 90 6.58 18.63 2.72
C HIS A 90 6.73 18.48 4.23
N SER A 91 5.68 18.03 4.94
CA SER A 91 5.63 18.00 6.40
C SER A 91 5.54 16.58 6.95
N ARG A 92 6.51 16.22 7.79
CA ARG A 92 6.47 14.99 8.59
C ARG A 92 5.27 14.96 9.52
N ASP A 93 4.92 16.09 10.12
CA ASP A 93 3.80 16.16 11.07
C ASP A 93 2.46 15.95 10.38
N SER A 94 2.31 16.44 9.14
CA SER A 94 1.14 16.13 8.32
C SER A 94 1.08 14.63 7.99
N ARG A 95 2.21 14.02 7.59
CA ARG A 95 2.28 12.57 7.35
C ARG A 95 1.93 11.77 8.61
N MET A 96 2.40 12.18 9.79
CA MET A 96 2.06 11.55 11.07
C MET A 96 0.57 11.62 11.37
N LYS A 97 -0.08 12.77 11.12
CA LYS A 97 -1.53 12.94 11.28
C LYS A 97 -2.29 11.98 10.35
N ILE A 98 -1.90 11.92 9.08
CA ILE A 98 -2.52 11.04 8.09
C ILE A 98 -2.31 9.57 8.46
N ALA A 99 -1.08 9.19 8.82
CA ALA A 99 -0.73 7.83 9.25
C ALA A 99 -1.56 7.36 10.45
N LYS A 100 -1.81 8.26 11.41
CA LYS A 100 -2.72 7.99 12.54
C LYS A 100 -4.16 7.72 12.07
N VAL A 101 -4.70 8.57 11.20
CA VAL A 101 -6.05 8.36 10.63
C VAL A 101 -6.14 7.04 9.87
N LEU A 102 -5.10 6.72 9.09
CA LEU A 102 -5.03 5.49 8.30
C LEU A 102 -4.98 4.24 9.18
N SER A 103 -4.17 4.24 10.23
CA SER A 103 -4.03 3.10 11.15
C SER A 103 -5.26 2.90 12.05
N GLU A 104 -5.98 3.96 12.37
CA GLU A 104 -7.22 3.90 13.18
C GLU A 104 -8.47 3.60 12.35
N PHE A 105 -8.40 3.67 11.02
CA PHE A 105 -9.54 3.40 10.13
C PHE A 105 -10.01 1.95 10.27
N LYS A 106 -11.31 1.74 10.39
CA LYS A 106 -11.91 0.40 10.47
C LYS A 106 -13.21 0.35 9.69
N ASP A 107 -13.36 -0.70 8.90
CA ASP A 107 -14.63 -1.11 8.31
C ASP A 107 -14.69 -2.65 8.23
N ASP A 108 -15.67 -3.18 7.50
CA ASP A 108 -15.89 -4.62 7.38
C ASP A 108 -14.78 -5.35 6.60
N ARG A 109 -13.90 -4.64 5.88
CA ARG A 109 -12.85 -5.24 5.03
C ARG A 109 -11.44 -5.06 5.60
N VAL A 110 -11.18 -3.93 6.28
CA VAL A 110 -9.84 -3.62 6.80
C VAL A 110 -9.88 -3.05 8.21
N SER A 111 -8.87 -3.40 9.00
CA SER A 111 -8.58 -2.79 10.30
C SER A 111 -7.25 -2.05 10.23
N GLY A 112 -7.31 -0.84 9.67
CA GLY A 112 -6.17 0.01 9.37
C GLY A 112 -5.70 -0.16 7.93
N PHE A 113 -5.22 0.92 7.34
CA PHE A 113 -4.45 0.88 6.09
C PHE A 113 -2.96 0.74 6.40
N ASP A 114 -2.24 -0.02 5.58
CA ASP A 114 -0.78 -0.12 5.66
C ASP A 114 -0.09 1.09 5.01
N GLY A 115 -0.77 1.79 4.10
CA GLY A 115 -0.22 3.01 3.52
C GLY A 115 -1.18 3.74 2.62
N ILE A 116 -0.66 4.81 2.03
CA ILE A 116 -1.40 5.67 1.11
C ILE A 116 -0.59 5.92 -0.15
N MET A 117 -1.28 5.88 -1.28
CA MET A 117 -0.80 6.38 -2.57
C MET A 117 -1.66 7.57 -3.00
N PHE A 118 -1.05 8.71 -3.27
CA PHE A 118 -1.76 9.86 -3.81
C PHE A 118 -0.97 10.52 -4.91
N TYR A 119 -1.62 11.25 -5.80
CA TYR A 119 -0.96 11.73 -7.01
C TYR A 119 -1.48 13.08 -7.48
N GLU A 120 -0.59 13.86 -8.10
CA GLU A 120 -0.89 15.15 -8.70
C GLU A 120 -0.40 15.24 -10.13
N LEU A 121 -0.98 16.14 -10.92
CA LEU A 121 -0.49 16.49 -12.24
C LEU A 121 0.42 17.71 -12.14
N LYS A 122 1.64 17.60 -12.66
CA LYS A 122 2.59 18.71 -12.83
C LYS A 122 3.36 18.53 -14.13
N ASN A 123 3.39 19.57 -14.97
CA ASN A 123 4.19 19.61 -16.20
C ASN A 123 4.03 18.37 -17.10
N ASP A 124 2.77 17.94 -17.34
CA ASP A 124 2.45 16.74 -18.15
C ASP A 124 2.93 15.40 -17.56
N GLU A 125 3.32 15.40 -16.28
CA GLU A 125 3.63 14.21 -15.50
C GLU A 125 2.60 14.03 -14.39
N VAL A 126 2.12 12.79 -14.22
CA VAL A 126 1.48 12.37 -12.98
C VAL A 126 2.58 11.99 -12.00
N ILE A 127 2.69 12.75 -10.93
CA ILE A 127 3.61 12.50 -9.83
C ILE A 127 2.86 11.71 -8.77
N ILE A 128 3.36 10.52 -8.46
CA ILE A 128 2.80 9.61 -7.48
C ILE A 128 3.63 9.67 -6.21
N TYR A 129 2.96 9.95 -5.10
CA TYR A 129 3.48 9.96 -3.74
C TYR A 129 3.01 8.73 -2.99
N THR A 130 3.88 8.15 -2.17
CA THR A 130 3.54 6.99 -1.34
C THR A 130 4.29 7.03 -0.02
N PHE A 131 3.62 6.66 1.07
CA PHE A 131 4.25 6.40 2.36
C PHE A 131 3.49 5.36 3.18
N ASP A 132 4.22 4.70 4.08
CA ASP A 132 3.73 3.67 5.00
C ASP A 132 3.08 4.30 6.24
N SER A 133 2.00 3.72 6.74
CA SER A 133 1.28 4.22 7.91
C SER A 133 2.01 3.95 9.24
N LYS A 134 2.95 3.00 9.26
CA LYS A 134 3.81 2.65 10.40
C LYS A 134 5.17 3.37 10.30
N ASP A 135 5.70 3.57 9.09
CA ASP A 135 6.91 4.37 8.81
C ASP A 135 6.62 5.56 7.88
N PHE A 136 6.03 6.61 8.46
CA PHE A 136 5.61 7.83 7.76
C PHE A 136 6.72 8.90 7.67
N ILE A 137 7.97 8.56 8.03
CA ILE A 137 9.08 9.52 8.01
C ILE A 137 9.42 9.87 6.56
N ALA A 138 9.60 8.84 5.73
CA ALA A 138 9.91 8.96 4.32
C ALA A 138 8.65 9.13 3.48
N ILE A 139 8.76 9.94 2.42
CA ILE A 139 7.78 9.97 1.33
C ILE A 139 8.50 9.58 0.05
N TYR A 140 7.95 8.60 -0.64
CA TYR A 140 8.48 8.10 -1.88
C TYR A 140 7.76 8.74 -3.05
N THR A 141 8.51 9.06 -4.10
CA THR A 141 7.97 9.74 -5.28
C THR A 141 8.34 8.95 -6.53
N THR A 142 7.36 8.71 -7.39
CA THR A 142 7.57 8.21 -8.75
C THR A 142 6.81 9.10 -9.72
N LYS A 143 7.10 8.96 -11.01
CA LYS A 143 6.52 9.80 -12.04
C LYS A 143 6.21 8.97 -13.28
N VAL A 144 5.15 9.35 -13.97
CA VAL A 144 4.78 8.81 -15.27
C VAL A 144 4.23 9.95 -16.12
N LYS A 145 4.62 10.02 -17.38
CA LYS A 145 4.05 11.00 -18.30
C LYS A 145 2.59 10.68 -18.58
N VAL A 146 1.79 11.70 -18.86
CA VAL A 146 0.37 11.53 -19.22
C VAL A 146 0.21 10.60 -20.42
N GLU A 147 1.03 10.76 -21.46
CA GLU A 147 1.02 9.92 -22.66
C GLU A 147 1.26 8.42 -22.38
N ASP A 148 1.99 8.12 -21.30
CA ASP A 148 2.36 6.76 -20.92
C ASP A 148 1.34 6.10 -19.97
N LEU A 149 0.35 6.83 -19.46
CA LEU A 149 -0.65 6.29 -18.52
C LEU A 149 -1.48 5.14 -19.10
N ILE A 150 -1.67 5.11 -20.42
CA ILE A 150 -2.40 4.03 -21.08
C ILE A 150 -1.56 2.75 -21.26
N SER A 151 -0.23 2.85 -21.10
CA SER A 151 0.67 1.72 -21.22
C SER A 151 0.62 0.87 -19.96
N LYS A 152 0.03 -0.34 -20.07
CA LYS A 152 -0.01 -1.30 -18.96
C LYS A 152 1.36 -1.50 -18.32
N LYS A 153 2.39 -1.66 -19.16
CA LYS A 153 3.75 -1.92 -18.70
C LYS A 153 4.32 -0.73 -17.93
N ILE A 154 4.26 0.48 -18.51
CA ILE A 154 4.88 1.66 -17.90
C ILE A 154 4.14 2.08 -16.63
N LEU A 155 2.80 2.12 -16.68
CA LEU A 155 1.99 2.45 -15.51
C LEU A 155 2.15 1.37 -14.42
N GLY A 156 2.14 0.09 -14.80
CA GLY A 156 2.31 -1.02 -13.86
C GLY A 156 3.67 -1.03 -13.17
N GLU A 157 4.75 -0.81 -13.91
CA GLU A 157 6.07 -0.68 -13.31
C GLU A 157 6.16 0.55 -12.40
N THR A 158 5.56 1.68 -12.79
CA THR A 158 5.55 2.91 -11.98
C THR A 158 4.80 2.70 -10.66
N ILE A 159 3.57 2.16 -10.70
CA ILE A 159 2.76 1.87 -9.50
C ILE A 159 3.45 0.81 -8.63
N CYS A 160 3.97 -0.26 -9.22
CA CYS A 160 4.69 -1.26 -8.45
C CYS A 160 5.90 -0.62 -7.74
N LYS A 161 6.70 0.18 -8.46
CA LYS A 161 7.85 0.88 -7.89
C LYS A 161 7.43 1.91 -6.84
N SER A 162 6.23 2.50 -6.89
CA SER A 162 5.78 3.42 -5.86
C SER A 162 5.43 2.72 -4.54
N ILE A 163 5.12 1.41 -4.59
CA ILE A 163 4.62 0.64 -3.43
C ILE A 163 5.68 -0.34 -2.89
N SER A 164 6.39 -1.05 -3.76
CA SER A 164 7.28 -2.15 -3.37
C SER A 164 8.42 -1.67 -2.47
N SER A 165 8.60 -2.39 -1.35
CA SER A 165 9.54 -2.08 -0.25
C SER A 165 9.32 -0.71 0.42
N LYS A 166 8.21 -0.03 0.12
CA LYS A 166 7.87 1.31 0.61
C LYS A 166 6.64 1.29 1.50
N ILE A 167 5.77 0.32 1.28
CA ILE A 167 4.70 -0.08 2.19
C ILE A 167 4.93 -1.55 2.52
N LEU A 168 5.00 -1.87 3.81
CA LEU A 168 5.19 -3.23 4.28
C LEU A 168 3.85 -3.88 4.62
N PRO A 169 3.66 -5.16 4.28
CA PRO A 169 2.46 -5.89 4.69
C PRO A 169 2.36 -5.95 6.22
N PRO A 170 1.16 -6.22 6.76
CA PRO A 170 1.00 -6.51 8.18
C PRO A 170 1.92 -7.65 8.63
N ALA A 171 2.46 -7.52 9.83
CA ALA A 171 3.18 -8.62 10.46
C ALA A 171 2.20 -9.76 10.77
N PRO A 172 2.61 -11.03 10.63
CA PRO A 172 1.78 -12.20 10.96
C PRO A 172 1.46 -12.31 12.45
#